data_AF-A0A7K0TQ70-F1
#
_entry.id   AF-A0A7K0TQ70-F1
#
_cell.length_a   1.000
_cell.length_b   1.000
_cell.length_c   1.000
_cell.angle_alpha   90.00
_cell.angle_beta   90.00
_cell.angle_gamma   90.00
#
_symmetry.space_group_name_H-M   'P 1'
#
loop_
_entity.id
_entity.type
_entity.pdbx_description
1 polymer ?
#
loop_
_entity_poly.entity_id
_entity_poly.type
_entity_poly.pdbx_seq_one_letter_code
_entity_poly.pdbx_strand_id
1 'polypeptide(L)'
;MSVIKSVRPRKFLAALSVLFMVVGALFGANVASADSVQYQSYQRASQTEACAAQVGETPWQASWGADSSWKPSWEQWANNGKGGWTCGRSITWARDSATRTYALGDIGPGGGLVFLISGGLTYEMAPKAWGAGESGLSWCDTAPIDVVGTNTAVGKGAANTVAMAASGSCGSNAAAAVLAYAPTGSSAGQWFLPSKDELNAMCNYSRSPSSPALPSVSCYGTAGSTQDTTFASSAYGFTISTSGRPYSNYWSSSQYDNSDAWYQDLSDGQTTGHADKAVYALRVRPVRAF
;
A
#
# COMPACT_ATOMS: atom_id res chain seq x y z
N MET A 1 -22.00 16.42 -83.57
CA MET A 1 -21.45 17.23 -82.46
C MET A 1 -20.96 16.26 -81.38
N SER A 2 -19.76 16.48 -80.84
CA SER A 2 -19.14 15.77 -79.69
C SER A 2 -18.19 14.59 -79.97
N VAL A 3 -16.92 14.95 -80.20
CA VAL A 3 -15.66 14.57 -79.51
C VAL A 3 -15.40 13.11 -79.11
N ILE A 4 -14.27 12.61 -79.65
CA ILE A 4 -13.47 11.44 -79.25
C ILE A 4 -12.72 11.73 -77.93
N LYS A 5 -12.63 10.75 -77.01
CA LYS A 5 -11.34 10.28 -76.42
C LYS A 5 -11.49 9.03 -75.54
N SER A 6 -10.49 8.18 -75.68
CA SER A 6 -10.25 6.90 -75.01
C SER A 6 -9.93 7.05 -73.51
N VAL A 7 -10.09 5.95 -72.74
CA VAL A 7 -9.07 5.35 -71.85
C VAL A 7 -9.69 4.20 -71.00
N ARG A 8 -9.11 3.01 -71.19
CA ARG A 8 -8.83 1.80 -70.35
C ARG A 8 -9.36 1.63 -68.89
N PRO A 9 -9.36 0.37 -68.36
CA PRO A 9 -10.49 -0.24 -67.65
C PRO A 9 -10.51 0.01 -66.14
N ARG A 10 -11.71 0.06 -65.55
CA ARG A 10 -11.90 0.04 -64.09
C ARG A 10 -11.94 -1.40 -63.59
N LYS A 11 -10.85 -1.82 -62.95
CA LYS A 11 -10.82 -2.96 -62.01
C LYS A 11 -11.59 -2.57 -60.75
N PHE A 12 -12.58 -3.35 -60.34
CA PHE A 12 -13.12 -3.26 -58.97
C PHE A 12 -12.18 -4.04 -58.03
N LEU A 13 -11.53 -3.30 -57.13
CA LEU A 13 -10.67 -3.83 -56.09
C LEU A 13 -11.50 -4.54 -55.02
N ALA A 14 -11.02 -5.72 -54.62
CA ALA A 14 -11.31 -6.35 -53.35
C ALA A 14 -10.91 -5.40 -52.19
N ALA A 15 -11.79 -5.29 -51.20
CA ALA A 15 -11.56 -4.49 -50.02
C ALA A 15 -10.41 -5.09 -49.18
N LEU A 16 -9.24 -4.47 -49.27
CA LEU A 16 -8.11 -4.70 -48.37
C LEU A 16 -8.35 -3.84 -47.11
N SER A 17 -8.99 -4.41 -46.09
CA SER A 17 -9.06 -3.76 -44.78
C SER A 17 -7.90 -4.25 -43.92
N VAL A 18 -6.95 -3.34 -43.73
CA VAL A 18 -5.83 -3.41 -42.79
C VAL A 18 -6.38 -3.72 -41.40
N LEU A 19 -5.94 -4.82 -40.77
CA LEU A 19 -5.97 -4.94 -39.32
C LEU A 19 -4.58 -5.35 -38.84
N PHE A 20 -4.03 -4.48 -38.01
CA PHE A 20 -2.69 -4.49 -37.46
C PHE A 20 -2.28 -5.84 -36.86
N MET A 21 -1.10 -6.34 -37.25
CA MET A 21 -0.27 -7.12 -36.34
C MET A 21 0.15 -6.20 -35.20
N VAL A 22 -0.27 -6.50 -33.96
CA VAL A 22 0.43 -6.03 -32.77
C VAL A 22 0.96 -7.24 -32.03
N VAL A 23 2.28 -7.28 -31.96
CA VAL A 23 3.09 -8.12 -31.10
C VAL A 23 2.59 -8.01 -29.66
N GLY A 24 2.10 -9.13 -29.12
CA GLY A 24 1.76 -9.28 -27.71
C GLY A 24 2.78 -10.13 -26.96
N ALA A 25 4.08 -9.94 -27.23
CA ALA A 25 5.11 -10.29 -26.26
C ALA A 25 5.05 -9.27 -25.12
N LEU A 26 4.03 -9.38 -24.27
CA LEU A 26 4.01 -8.72 -22.99
C LEU A 26 4.76 -9.62 -22.01
N PHE A 27 6.06 -9.36 -21.87
CA PHE A 27 6.71 -9.47 -20.56
C PHE A 27 6.06 -8.41 -19.66
N GLY A 28 4.80 -8.65 -19.27
CA GLY A 28 4.28 -8.08 -18.04
C GLY A 28 4.97 -8.86 -16.94
N ALA A 29 5.76 -8.19 -16.11
CA ALA A 29 6.09 -8.73 -14.81
C ALA A 29 4.75 -9.12 -14.17
N ASN A 30 4.49 -10.42 -14.05
CA ASN A 30 3.43 -10.92 -13.19
C ASN A 30 3.81 -10.42 -11.80
N VAL A 31 3.24 -9.29 -11.39
CA VAL A 31 3.34 -8.81 -10.02
C VAL A 31 2.69 -9.91 -9.19
N ALA A 32 3.52 -10.69 -8.51
CA ALA A 32 3.08 -11.73 -7.60
C ALA A 32 2.19 -11.05 -6.55
N SER A 33 0.88 -11.23 -6.67
CA SER A 33 -0.07 -10.90 -5.62
C SER A 33 -0.33 -12.17 -4.84
N ALA A 34 -0.32 -12.06 -3.51
CA ALA A 34 -0.86 -13.10 -2.64
C ALA A 34 -2.27 -13.52 -3.13
N ASP A 35 -2.59 -14.80 -2.98
CA ASP A 35 -3.85 -15.43 -3.38
C ASP A 35 -4.20 -15.41 -4.88
N SER A 36 -3.27 -15.02 -5.77
CA SER A 36 -3.46 -15.20 -7.20
C SER A 36 -3.24 -16.66 -7.62
N VAL A 37 -4.23 -17.24 -8.30
CA VAL A 37 -4.12 -18.55 -8.96
C VAL A 37 -3.80 -18.31 -10.42
N GLN A 38 -2.60 -18.67 -10.85
CA GLN A 38 -2.25 -18.63 -12.28
C GLN A 38 -2.49 -19.99 -12.93
N TYR A 39 -3.22 -19.99 -14.03
CA TYR A 39 -3.41 -21.17 -14.87
C TYR A 39 -2.39 -21.15 -16.01
N GLN A 40 -1.62 -22.23 -16.15
CA GLN A 40 -0.70 -22.43 -17.26
C GLN A 40 -1.04 -23.73 -17.97
N SER A 41 -1.02 -23.71 -19.30
CA SER A 41 -1.28 -24.89 -20.15
C SER A 41 -0.10 -25.14 -21.08
N TYR A 42 0.42 -26.38 -21.09
CA TYR A 42 1.49 -26.79 -22.00
C TYR A 42 0.99 -27.86 -22.96
N GLN A 43 1.38 -27.77 -24.25
CA GLN A 43 1.04 -28.79 -25.24
C GLN A 43 1.84 -30.08 -25.06
N ARG A 44 1.25 -31.18 -25.49
CA ARG A 44 1.80 -32.52 -25.52
C ARG A 44 1.48 -33.22 -26.83
N ALA A 45 2.33 -34.16 -27.20
CA ALA A 45 2.25 -34.94 -28.42
C ALA A 45 1.28 -36.13 -28.33
N SER A 46 1.08 -36.72 -27.14
CA SER A 46 0.17 -37.87 -26.96
C SER A 46 -0.58 -37.87 -25.61
N GLN A 47 -1.62 -38.70 -25.49
CA GLN A 47 -2.38 -38.94 -24.25
C GLN A 47 -1.53 -39.58 -23.14
N THR A 48 -0.55 -40.43 -23.51
CA THR A 48 0.24 -41.24 -22.57
C THR A 48 1.61 -40.65 -22.22
N GLU A 49 2.01 -39.58 -22.89
CA GLU A 49 3.23 -38.83 -22.57
C GLU A 49 3.22 -38.33 -21.10
N ALA A 50 4.37 -38.13 -20.47
CA ALA A 50 4.41 -37.54 -19.14
C ALA A 50 4.38 -36.00 -19.26
N CYS A 51 3.78 -35.28 -18.29
CA CYS A 51 4.01 -33.84 -18.18
C CYS A 51 5.46 -33.62 -17.72
N ALA A 52 6.35 -33.18 -18.60
CA ALA A 52 7.74 -32.88 -18.27
C ALA A 52 7.90 -31.45 -17.72
N ALA A 53 8.82 -31.24 -16.78
CA ALA A 53 9.22 -29.91 -16.33
C ALA A 53 9.99 -29.17 -17.43
N GLN A 54 9.87 -27.84 -17.50
CA GLN A 54 10.60 -27.05 -18.48
C GLN A 54 12.07 -26.85 -18.07
N VAL A 55 12.94 -26.58 -19.04
CA VAL A 55 14.37 -26.34 -18.78
C VAL A 55 14.54 -25.16 -17.82
N GLY A 56 15.19 -25.40 -16.67
CA GLY A 56 15.40 -24.40 -15.62
C GLY A 56 14.40 -24.46 -14.46
N GLU A 57 13.34 -25.28 -14.55
CA GLU A 57 12.49 -25.59 -13.41
C GLU A 57 13.12 -26.74 -12.59
N THR A 58 13.12 -26.64 -11.26
CA THR A 58 13.28 -27.83 -10.40
C THR A 58 12.13 -28.79 -10.72
N PRO A 59 12.30 -30.13 -10.66
CA PRO A 59 11.22 -31.08 -10.88
C PRO A 59 10.14 -30.86 -9.82
N TRP A 60 9.18 -29.99 -10.12
CA TRP A 60 8.14 -29.57 -9.20
C TRP A 60 7.31 -30.77 -8.76
N GLN A 61 7.30 -31.86 -9.53
CA GLN A 61 6.68 -33.14 -9.16
C GLN A 61 7.20 -33.73 -7.83
N ALA A 62 8.44 -33.43 -7.43
CA ALA A 62 9.00 -33.91 -6.17
C ALA A 62 8.44 -33.19 -4.93
N SER A 63 7.82 -32.02 -5.11
CA SER A 63 7.45 -31.12 -4.01
C SER A 63 6.04 -31.32 -3.46
N TRP A 64 5.20 -32.17 -4.05
CA TRP A 64 3.75 -32.22 -3.76
C TRP A 64 3.25 -33.47 -3.03
N GLY A 65 4.15 -34.37 -2.59
CA GLY A 65 3.74 -35.59 -1.89
C GLY A 65 2.80 -36.47 -2.74
N ALA A 66 2.13 -37.43 -2.11
CA ALA A 66 1.39 -38.51 -2.79
C ALA A 66 -0.03 -38.15 -3.29
N ASP A 67 -0.41 -36.87 -3.38
CA ASP A 67 -1.75 -36.48 -3.83
C ASP A 67 -1.91 -36.69 -5.34
N SER A 68 -2.64 -37.75 -5.70
CA SER A 68 -2.88 -38.23 -7.06
C SER A 68 -4.10 -37.60 -7.74
N SER A 69 -4.59 -36.45 -7.27
CA SER A 69 -5.82 -35.82 -7.79
C SER A 69 -5.64 -35.11 -9.14
N TRP A 70 -4.43 -35.05 -9.71
CA TRP A 70 -4.21 -34.53 -11.07
C TRP A 70 -4.95 -35.38 -12.11
N LYS A 71 -5.74 -34.71 -12.95
CA LYS A 71 -6.42 -35.33 -14.10
C LYS A 71 -5.96 -34.61 -15.38
N PRO A 72 -5.57 -35.33 -16.45
CA PRO A 72 -5.46 -34.71 -17.76
C PRO A 72 -6.84 -34.12 -18.13
N SER A 73 -6.87 -32.85 -18.52
CA SER A 73 -8.08 -32.19 -19.00
C SER A 73 -8.14 -32.27 -20.52
N TRP A 74 -9.30 -32.67 -21.03
CA TRP A 74 -9.57 -32.88 -22.45
C TRP A 74 -10.31 -31.66 -22.97
N GLU A 75 -9.60 -30.69 -23.55
CA GLU A 75 -10.26 -29.58 -24.24
C GLU A 75 -9.84 -29.52 -25.71
N GLN A 76 -10.79 -29.80 -26.60
CA GLN A 76 -10.68 -29.53 -28.03
C GLN A 76 -10.98 -28.05 -28.28
N TRP A 77 -9.95 -27.26 -28.54
CA TRP A 77 -10.12 -25.93 -29.15
C TRP A 77 -10.16 -26.11 -30.68
N ALA A 78 -11.11 -25.45 -31.35
CA ALA A 78 -11.33 -25.60 -32.80
C ALA A 78 -10.16 -25.03 -33.61
N ASN A 79 -9.18 -25.88 -33.94
CA ASN A 79 -8.17 -25.63 -34.97
C ASN A 79 -8.12 -26.80 -35.96
N ASN A 80 -9.02 -26.77 -36.95
CA ASN A 80 -9.00 -27.67 -38.12
C ASN A 80 -8.86 -29.18 -37.80
N GLY A 81 -9.47 -29.66 -36.71
CA GLY A 81 -9.60 -31.09 -36.43
C GLY A 81 -8.32 -31.82 -35.96
N LYS A 82 -7.25 -31.11 -35.57
CA LYS A 82 -6.02 -31.71 -35.03
C LYS A 82 -5.93 -31.62 -33.51
N GLY A 83 -7.00 -32.01 -32.81
CA GLY A 83 -7.06 -31.95 -31.33
C GLY A 83 -5.74 -32.35 -30.65
N GLY A 84 -5.37 -31.64 -29.58
CA GLY A 84 -4.09 -31.79 -28.90
C GLY A 84 -4.24 -32.16 -27.43
N TRP A 85 -3.14 -32.60 -26.83
CA TRP A 85 -3.06 -32.94 -25.41
C TRP A 85 -2.45 -31.76 -24.66
N THR A 86 -3.02 -31.35 -23.52
CA THR A 86 -2.42 -30.29 -22.69
C THR A 86 -2.28 -30.70 -21.23
N CYS A 87 -1.24 -30.19 -20.57
CA CYS A 87 -1.13 -30.21 -19.11
C CYS A 87 -1.54 -28.83 -18.58
N GLY A 88 -2.66 -28.77 -17.88
CA GLY A 88 -3.01 -27.61 -17.04
C GLY A 88 -2.33 -27.72 -15.69
N ARG A 89 -1.75 -26.62 -15.19
CA ARG A 89 -1.40 -26.45 -13.78
C ARG A 89 -1.97 -25.16 -13.22
N SER A 90 -2.39 -25.20 -11.96
CA SER A 90 -2.61 -24.02 -11.14
C SER A 90 -1.37 -23.77 -10.28
N ILE A 91 -0.77 -22.59 -10.42
CA ILE A 91 0.26 -22.13 -9.48
C ILE A 91 -0.47 -21.30 -8.44
N THR A 92 -0.52 -21.83 -7.22
CA THR A 92 -0.92 -21.04 -6.05
C THR A 92 0.36 -20.46 -5.48
N TRP A 93 0.52 -19.14 -5.56
CA TRP A 93 1.59 -18.49 -4.82
C TRP A 93 1.36 -18.74 -3.33
N ALA A 94 2.37 -19.31 -2.65
CA ALA A 94 2.25 -19.69 -1.25
C ALA A 94 1.78 -18.49 -0.41
N ARG A 95 0.75 -18.71 0.41
CA ARG A 95 0.51 -17.82 1.54
C ARG A 95 1.70 -17.95 2.49
N ASP A 96 2.19 -16.85 3.03
CA ASP A 96 2.83 -16.89 4.34
C ASP A 96 1.75 -17.31 5.35
N SER A 97 1.59 -18.62 5.57
CA SER A 97 0.75 -19.18 6.63
C SER A 97 1.56 -19.64 7.85
N ALA A 98 2.85 -19.31 7.91
CA ALA A 98 3.49 -19.09 9.19
C ALA A 98 3.10 -17.68 9.64
N THR A 99 2.65 -17.51 10.88
CA THR A 99 2.58 -16.20 11.54
C THR A 99 3.94 -15.52 11.37
N ARG A 100 4.04 -14.63 10.38
CA ARG A 100 5.23 -13.82 10.18
C ARG A 100 5.33 -12.93 11.40
N THR A 101 6.33 -13.18 12.25
CA THR A 101 6.65 -12.29 13.34
C THR A 101 7.37 -11.09 12.75
N TYR A 102 6.79 -9.91 12.90
CA TYR A 102 7.38 -8.67 12.44
C TYR A 102 8.27 -8.08 13.53
N ALA A 103 9.46 -7.64 13.15
CA ALA A 103 10.36 -6.85 13.98
C ALA A 103 10.23 -5.37 13.64
N LEU A 104 10.75 -4.51 14.52
CA LEU A 104 10.94 -3.10 14.22
C LEU A 104 11.79 -2.95 12.95
N GLY A 105 11.36 -2.09 12.03
CA GLY A 105 12.00 -1.86 10.74
C GLY A 105 11.56 -2.79 9.61
N ASP A 106 10.75 -3.81 9.89
CA ASP A 106 10.16 -4.63 8.83
C ASP A 106 9.10 -3.85 8.04
N ILE A 107 8.83 -4.30 6.82
CA ILE A 107 7.65 -3.85 6.07
C ILE A 107 6.47 -4.76 6.40
N GLY A 108 5.44 -4.16 6.99
CA GLY A 108 4.21 -4.82 7.40
C GLY A 108 3.29 -5.17 6.22
N PRO A 109 2.17 -5.88 6.49
CA PRO A 109 1.28 -6.38 5.45
C PRO A 109 0.57 -5.26 4.67
N GLY A 110 0.45 -4.05 5.23
CA GLY A 110 -0.09 -2.88 4.55
C GLY A 110 0.95 -2.13 3.70
N GLY A 111 2.19 -2.63 3.66
CA GLY A 111 3.30 -1.96 3.00
C GLY A 111 3.88 -0.78 3.80
N GLY A 112 3.59 -0.69 5.10
CA GLY A 112 4.14 0.32 6.00
C GLY A 112 5.39 -0.16 6.73
N LEU A 113 6.15 0.77 7.31
CA LEU A 113 7.31 0.45 8.14
C LEU A 113 6.88 0.20 9.58
N VAL A 114 7.21 -0.97 10.13
CA VAL A 114 6.94 -1.33 11.53
C VAL A 114 7.79 -0.48 12.45
N PHE A 115 7.15 0.31 13.33
CA PHE A 115 7.84 1.27 14.20
C PHE A 115 7.56 1.07 15.69
N LEU A 116 6.52 0.29 16.03
CA LEU A 116 6.14 0.02 17.40
C LEU A 116 5.55 -1.38 17.51
N ILE A 117 5.94 -2.11 18.56
CA ILE A 117 5.30 -3.36 18.99
C ILE A 117 4.87 -3.14 20.43
N SER A 118 3.57 -3.17 20.70
CA SER A 118 3.03 -2.86 22.02
C SER A 118 1.64 -3.46 22.20
N GLY A 119 1.31 -3.87 23.42
CA GLY A 119 -0.02 -4.40 23.74
C GLY A 119 -0.44 -5.64 22.95
N GLY A 120 0.53 -6.42 22.45
CA GLY A 120 0.28 -7.58 21.58
C GLY A 120 0.00 -7.25 20.11
N LEU A 121 0.14 -5.99 19.70
CA LEU A 121 -0.06 -5.52 18.33
C LEU A 121 1.24 -5.04 17.71
N THR A 122 1.31 -5.13 16.38
CA THR A 122 2.38 -4.52 15.57
C THR A 122 1.84 -3.30 14.85
N TYR A 123 2.54 -2.17 14.97
CA TYR A 123 2.16 -0.90 14.35
C TYR A 123 3.10 -0.55 13.20
N GLU A 124 2.52 -0.29 12.02
CA GLU A 124 3.22 0.16 10.82
C GLU A 124 2.84 1.60 10.46
N MET A 125 3.79 2.39 9.95
CA MET A 125 3.55 3.75 9.44
C MET A 125 3.59 3.77 7.91
N ALA A 126 2.73 4.58 7.31
CA ALA A 126 2.70 4.74 5.85
C ALA A 126 4.02 5.35 5.32
N PRO A 127 4.39 5.09 4.05
CA PRO A 127 5.50 5.77 3.41
C PRO A 127 5.25 7.27 3.27
N LYS A 128 6.30 8.06 3.15
CA LYS A 128 6.25 9.52 2.92
C LYS A 128 5.44 9.89 1.70
N ALA A 129 5.39 9.04 0.69
CA ALA A 129 4.59 9.27 -0.52
C ALA A 129 3.07 9.05 -0.32
N TRP A 130 2.58 8.90 0.92
CA TRP A 130 1.16 8.72 1.19
C TRP A 130 0.38 10.04 0.93
N GLY A 131 -0.18 10.19 -0.27
CA GLY A 131 -1.25 11.15 -0.59
C GLY A 131 -1.14 12.62 -0.10
N ALA A 132 -2.31 13.24 0.10
CA ALA A 132 -2.46 14.68 0.37
C ALA A 132 -2.04 15.12 1.79
N GLY A 133 -1.84 14.18 2.71
CA GLY A 133 -1.55 14.53 4.11
C GLY A 133 -0.15 15.09 4.37
N GLU A 134 0.76 15.00 3.39
CA GLU A 134 2.07 15.65 3.44
C GLU A 134 2.05 17.14 3.02
N SER A 135 0.94 17.67 2.50
CA SER A 135 0.78 19.13 2.29
C SER A 135 0.14 19.84 3.48
N GLY A 136 -0.28 19.10 4.50
CA GLY A 136 -0.98 19.61 5.67
C GLY A 136 -2.51 19.49 5.52
N LEU A 137 -3.18 19.12 6.60
CA LEU A 137 -4.64 19.02 6.71
C LEU A 137 -5.08 19.65 8.04
N SER A 138 -6.29 20.19 8.08
CA SER A 138 -6.93 20.54 9.34
C SER A 138 -7.20 19.29 10.16
N TRP A 139 -7.11 19.40 11.49
CA TRP A 139 -7.49 18.31 12.39
C TRP A 139 -8.99 18.06 12.33
N CYS A 140 -9.77 19.15 12.29
CA CYS A 140 -11.19 19.21 11.98
C CYS A 140 -11.46 20.56 11.31
N ASP A 141 -12.24 20.59 10.24
CA ASP A 141 -12.61 21.81 9.51
C ASP A 141 -13.63 22.69 10.26
N THR A 142 -14.19 22.19 11.35
CA THR A 142 -15.10 22.93 12.24
C THR A 142 -14.58 22.89 13.68
N ALA A 143 -14.18 24.04 14.22
CA ALA A 143 -13.82 24.20 15.62
C ALA A 143 -14.44 25.51 16.17
N PRO A 144 -14.77 25.59 17.48
CA PRO A 144 -14.55 24.58 18.51
C PRO A 144 -15.53 23.39 18.42
N ILE A 145 -15.04 22.19 18.69
CA ILE A 145 -15.82 20.94 18.79
C ILE A 145 -15.19 20.00 19.81
N ASP A 146 -16.01 19.38 20.65
CA ASP A 146 -15.57 18.28 21.52
C ASP A 146 -15.82 16.93 20.84
N VAL A 147 -14.74 16.25 20.44
CA VAL A 147 -14.78 14.87 19.95
C VAL A 147 -14.65 13.94 21.15
N VAL A 148 -15.81 13.59 21.70
CA VAL A 148 -15.95 12.76 22.91
C VAL A 148 -15.22 11.42 22.76
N GLY A 149 -14.45 11.05 23.78
CA GLY A 149 -13.84 9.73 23.90
C GLY A 149 -12.46 9.58 23.26
N THR A 150 -11.87 10.66 22.73
CA THR A 150 -10.46 10.61 22.32
C THR A 150 -9.52 10.45 23.51
N ASN A 151 -8.37 9.81 23.30
CA ASN A 151 -7.37 9.55 24.34
C ASN A 151 -5.93 9.59 23.78
N THR A 152 -4.92 9.76 24.63
CA THR A 152 -3.51 9.89 24.21
C THR A 152 -2.76 8.56 24.14
N ALA A 153 -3.22 7.54 24.87
CA ALA A 153 -2.48 6.30 25.07
C ALA A 153 -2.29 5.48 23.78
N VAL A 154 -1.24 4.66 23.76
CA VAL A 154 -1.03 3.65 22.71
C VAL A 154 -2.24 2.73 22.60
N GLY A 155 -2.64 2.41 21.36
CA GLY A 155 -3.84 1.65 21.04
C GLY A 155 -5.10 2.50 20.90
N LYS A 156 -5.01 3.82 21.09
CA LYS A 156 -6.19 4.71 20.99
C LYS A 156 -6.35 5.38 19.63
N GLY A 157 -5.32 5.41 18.78
CA GLY A 157 -5.37 6.11 17.50
C GLY A 157 -6.54 5.69 16.61
N ALA A 158 -6.81 4.38 16.53
CA ALA A 158 -7.91 3.84 15.74
C ALA A 158 -9.27 4.32 16.25
N ALA A 159 -9.54 4.15 17.54
CA ALA A 159 -10.79 4.57 18.16
C ALA A 159 -10.99 6.09 18.09
N ASN A 160 -9.94 6.87 18.30
CA ASN A 160 -9.97 8.33 18.15
C ASN A 160 -10.33 8.74 16.72
N THR A 161 -9.70 8.12 15.72
CA THR A 161 -9.92 8.43 14.29
C THR A 161 -11.36 8.12 13.88
N VAL A 162 -11.92 7.01 14.39
CA VAL A 162 -13.34 6.67 14.20
C VAL A 162 -14.25 7.71 14.86
N ALA A 163 -13.94 8.16 16.09
CA ALA A 163 -14.71 9.20 16.78
C ALA A 163 -14.67 10.54 16.03
N MET A 164 -13.52 10.92 15.49
CA MET A 164 -13.36 12.11 14.64
C MET A 164 -14.25 12.04 13.40
N ALA A 165 -14.25 10.90 12.71
CA ALA A 165 -15.09 10.69 11.52
C ALA A 165 -16.59 10.63 11.86
N ALA A 166 -16.94 10.15 13.05
CA ALA A 166 -18.32 10.07 13.52
C ALA A 166 -18.87 11.40 14.05
N SER A 167 -18.04 12.42 14.30
CA SER A 167 -18.51 13.70 14.86
C SER A 167 -19.42 14.48 13.90
N GLY A 168 -19.47 14.13 12.62
CA GLY A 168 -20.38 14.67 11.59
C GLY A 168 -20.09 16.13 11.19
N SER A 169 -19.48 16.92 12.07
CA SER A 169 -19.09 18.31 11.82
C SER A 169 -17.66 18.44 11.28
N CYS A 170 -16.87 17.37 11.36
CA CYS A 170 -15.55 17.31 10.76
C CYS A 170 -15.66 16.66 9.36
N GLY A 171 -15.89 17.45 8.30
CA GLY A 171 -16.22 16.96 6.95
C GLY A 171 -15.01 16.56 6.11
N SER A 172 -14.03 17.46 5.94
CA SER A 172 -12.79 17.24 5.16
C SER A 172 -11.56 17.43 6.05
N ASN A 173 -11.30 16.44 6.91
CA ASN A 173 -10.29 16.52 7.95
C ASN A 173 -9.24 15.40 7.85
N ALA A 174 -8.21 15.49 8.69
CA ALA A 174 -7.16 14.50 8.84
C ALA A 174 -7.64 13.03 8.93
N ALA A 175 -8.66 12.74 9.74
CA ALA A 175 -9.20 11.39 9.90
C ALA A 175 -9.85 10.87 8.61
N ALA A 176 -10.62 11.70 7.90
CA ALA A 176 -11.23 11.29 6.63
C ALA A 176 -10.18 10.92 5.58
N ALA A 177 -9.11 11.72 5.47
CA ALA A 177 -8.01 11.45 4.54
C ALA A 177 -7.26 10.15 4.88
N VAL A 178 -7.03 9.89 6.16
CA VAL A 178 -6.33 8.68 6.61
C VAL A 178 -7.21 7.43 6.48
N LEU A 179 -8.50 7.51 6.78
CA LEU A 179 -9.43 6.38 6.62
C LEU A 179 -9.63 6.01 5.14
N ALA A 180 -9.51 6.97 4.23
CA ALA A 180 -9.55 6.71 2.79
C ALA A 180 -8.25 6.08 2.24
N TYR A 181 -7.17 6.07 3.01
CA TYR A 181 -5.90 5.50 2.57
C TYR A 181 -5.99 3.97 2.50
N ALA A 182 -5.80 3.44 1.29
CA ALA A 182 -5.92 2.01 0.98
C ALA A 182 -4.84 1.56 -0.02
N PRO A 183 -3.55 1.56 0.36
CA PRO A 183 -2.50 1.01 -0.48
C PRO A 183 -2.69 -0.50 -0.68
N THR A 184 -2.05 -1.05 -1.72
CA THR A 184 -2.00 -2.49 -1.99
C THR A 184 -1.63 -3.27 -0.72
N GLY A 185 -2.39 -4.32 -0.39
CA GLY A 185 -2.20 -5.10 0.84
C GLY A 185 -3.03 -4.61 2.03
N SER A 186 -3.79 -3.54 1.89
CA SER A 186 -4.73 -3.05 2.91
C SER A 186 -6.05 -2.56 2.29
N SER A 187 -7.02 -2.25 3.15
CA SER A 187 -8.32 -1.70 2.76
C SER A 187 -8.60 -0.38 3.47
N ALA A 188 -9.51 0.41 2.90
CA ALA A 188 -9.98 1.64 3.54
C ALA A 188 -10.51 1.35 4.95
N GLY A 189 -10.23 2.25 5.88
CA GLY A 189 -10.58 2.12 7.30
C GLY A 189 -9.61 1.30 8.15
N GLN A 190 -8.59 0.65 7.56
CA GLN A 190 -7.56 -0.06 8.34
C GLN A 190 -6.45 0.87 8.85
N TRP A 191 -6.26 1.99 8.16
CA TRP A 191 -5.30 3.01 8.53
C TRP A 191 -5.99 4.11 9.34
N PHE A 192 -5.29 4.62 10.35
CA PHE A 192 -5.81 5.62 11.29
C PHE A 192 -4.75 6.66 11.64
N LEU A 193 -5.21 7.79 12.17
CA LEU A 193 -4.33 8.84 12.66
C LEU A 193 -3.81 8.42 14.05
N PRO A 194 -2.48 8.39 14.29
CA PRO A 194 -1.93 7.91 15.54
C PRO A 194 -2.39 8.77 16.71
N SER A 195 -2.65 8.16 17.86
CA SER A 195 -2.77 8.88 19.13
C SER A 195 -1.47 9.62 19.46
N LYS A 196 -1.53 10.55 20.41
CA LYS A 196 -0.34 11.32 20.85
C LYS A 196 0.84 10.41 21.23
N ASP A 197 0.61 9.32 21.95
CA ASP A 197 1.70 8.45 22.39
C ASP A 197 2.20 7.53 21.26
N GLU A 198 1.32 7.11 20.33
CA GLU A 198 1.73 6.41 19.09
C GLU A 198 2.58 7.32 18.19
N LEU A 199 2.21 8.60 18.07
CA LEU A 199 2.98 9.60 17.32
C LEU A 199 4.36 9.84 17.96
N ASN A 200 4.42 9.87 19.30
CA ASN A 200 5.68 9.97 20.01
C ASN A 200 6.55 8.72 19.83
N ALA A 201 5.95 7.53 19.76
CA ALA A 201 6.68 6.31 19.40
C ALA A 201 7.26 6.38 17.97
N MET A 202 6.52 6.91 17.00
CA MET A 202 7.06 7.14 15.65
C MET A 202 8.25 8.10 15.67
N CYS A 203 8.20 9.15 16.47
CA CYS A 203 9.32 10.06 16.67
C CYS A 203 10.53 9.34 17.28
N ASN A 204 10.33 8.61 18.38
CA ASN A 204 11.41 7.87 19.03
C ASN A 204 12.07 6.85 18.09
N TYR A 205 11.26 6.17 17.26
CA TYR A 205 11.76 5.26 16.24
C TYR A 205 12.64 5.99 15.23
N SER A 206 12.24 7.17 14.75
CA SER A 206 13.07 7.93 13.79
C SER A 206 14.40 8.40 14.36
N ARG A 207 14.56 8.48 15.69
CA ARG A 207 15.83 8.85 16.35
C ARG A 207 16.78 7.67 16.51
N SER A 208 16.24 6.50 16.81
CA SER A 208 17.04 5.30 17.03
C SER A 208 16.25 4.06 16.61
N PRO A 209 16.20 3.73 15.31
CA PRO A 209 15.43 2.58 14.80
C PRO A 209 15.84 1.24 15.45
N SER A 210 17.10 1.11 15.86
CA SER A 210 17.63 -0.09 16.50
C SER A 210 17.30 -0.21 17.99
N SER A 211 16.97 0.89 18.66
CA SER A 211 16.58 0.91 20.07
C SER A 211 15.73 2.15 20.40
N PRO A 212 14.48 2.23 19.90
CA PRO A 212 13.62 3.38 20.14
C PRO A 212 13.30 3.53 21.62
N ALA A 213 13.24 4.77 22.11
CA ALA A 213 12.73 5.05 23.45
C ALA A 213 11.23 4.69 23.55
N LEU A 214 10.78 4.35 24.77
CA LEU A 214 9.39 3.99 25.02
C LEU A 214 8.42 5.12 24.61
N PRO A 215 7.17 4.80 24.24
CA PRO A 215 6.17 5.81 23.84
C PRO A 215 5.89 6.89 24.90
N SER A 216 6.13 6.61 26.18
CA SER A 216 5.98 7.56 27.29
C SER A 216 7.18 8.50 27.47
N VAL A 217 8.33 8.16 26.90
CA VAL A 217 9.52 9.01 26.93
C VAL A 217 9.37 10.02 25.81
N SER A 218 9.23 11.29 26.17
CA SER A 218 9.19 12.38 25.20
C SER A 218 10.37 12.25 24.23
N CYS A 219 10.08 12.37 22.93
CA CYS A 219 11.08 12.40 21.87
C CYS A 219 11.87 13.71 21.91
N TYR A 220 12.75 13.84 22.91
CA TYR A 220 13.87 14.76 22.93
C TYR A 220 15.09 13.92 22.62
N GLY A 221 15.65 14.00 21.42
CA GLY A 221 17.09 13.78 21.38
C GLY A 221 17.77 15.02 21.95
N THR A 222 19.04 14.89 22.33
CA THR A 222 19.91 16.01 22.68
C THR A 222 19.60 17.20 21.77
N ALA A 223 19.36 18.40 22.30
CA ALA A 223 18.95 19.56 21.50
C ALA A 223 19.69 19.61 20.14
N GLY A 224 18.94 19.46 19.04
CA GLY A 224 19.52 19.30 17.69
C GLY A 224 19.70 17.86 17.19
N SER A 225 19.18 16.84 17.88
CA SER A 225 19.10 15.51 17.31
C SER A 225 18.23 15.60 16.07
N THR A 226 18.73 15.11 14.95
CA THR A 226 17.97 14.93 13.73
C THR A 226 17.43 13.50 13.71
N GLN A 227 16.59 13.20 12.73
CA GLN A 227 16.29 11.81 12.39
C GLN A 227 17.60 11.04 12.16
N ASP A 228 17.61 9.76 12.47
CA ASP A 228 18.63 8.82 12.03
C ASP A 228 18.81 8.95 10.51
N THR A 229 20.06 8.96 10.03
CA THR A 229 20.35 9.32 8.64
C THR A 229 19.84 8.28 7.64
N THR A 230 19.81 7.01 8.03
CA THR A 230 19.22 5.93 7.23
C THR A 230 17.71 6.03 7.20
N PHE A 231 17.06 6.29 8.34
CA PHE A 231 15.63 6.55 8.38
C PHE A 231 15.24 7.79 7.54
N ALA A 232 15.97 8.90 7.71
CA ALA A 232 15.68 10.17 7.05
C ALA A 232 15.75 10.09 5.52
N SER A 233 16.67 9.28 4.99
CA SER A 233 16.86 9.06 3.55
C SER A 233 15.95 7.98 2.96
N SER A 234 15.26 7.21 3.81
CA SER A 234 14.34 6.16 3.38
C SER A 234 13.02 6.72 2.83
N ALA A 235 12.20 5.82 2.27
CA ALA A 235 10.83 6.14 1.87
C ALA A 235 9.92 6.55 3.05
N TYR A 236 10.35 6.40 4.30
CA TYR A 236 9.56 6.67 5.51
C TYR A 236 9.99 7.93 6.26
N GLY A 237 11.15 8.50 5.91
CA GLY A 237 11.69 9.71 6.53
C GLY A 237 10.67 10.85 6.58
N PHE A 238 10.69 11.60 7.67
CA PHE A 238 9.83 12.76 7.86
C PHE A 238 10.36 13.97 7.11
N THR A 239 9.44 14.80 6.64
CA THR A 239 9.79 16.02 5.92
C THR A 239 10.38 17.05 6.90
N ILE A 240 11.63 17.45 6.65
CA ILE A 240 12.30 18.53 7.37
C ILE A 240 11.83 19.86 6.78
N SER A 241 11.49 20.83 7.64
CA SER A 241 11.17 22.19 7.22
C SER A 241 12.44 22.83 6.65
N THR A 242 12.42 23.13 5.36
CA THR A 242 13.40 24.04 4.75
C THR A 242 12.80 25.43 4.69
N SER A 243 13.66 26.45 4.66
CA SER A 243 13.27 27.86 4.58
C SER A 243 12.21 28.08 3.49
N GLY A 244 11.02 28.52 3.91
CA GLY A 244 9.88 28.79 3.03
C GLY A 244 8.74 27.77 3.03
N ARG A 245 8.77 26.69 3.83
CA ARG A 245 7.61 25.79 4.04
C ARG A 245 7.22 25.70 5.52
N PRO A 246 5.93 25.90 5.87
CA PRO A 246 5.51 25.81 7.26
C PRO A 246 5.60 24.36 7.76
N TYR A 247 6.40 24.22 8.82
CA TYR A 247 6.43 23.24 9.91
C TYR A 247 6.50 21.73 9.60
N SER A 248 7.35 21.05 10.37
CA SER A 248 7.51 19.59 10.45
C SER A 248 6.59 18.94 11.48
N ASN A 249 5.49 19.63 11.78
CA ASN A 249 4.49 19.22 12.76
C ASN A 249 3.50 18.24 12.13
N TYR A 250 3.25 17.15 12.85
CA TYR A 250 2.29 16.13 12.50
C TYR A 250 1.18 16.09 13.53
N TRP A 251 -0.08 16.09 13.08
CA TRP A 251 -1.23 15.88 13.96
C TRP A 251 -1.23 14.48 14.55
N SER A 252 -1.66 14.37 15.80
CA SER A 252 -2.20 13.14 16.37
C SER A 252 -3.73 13.15 16.32
N SER A 253 -4.38 12.02 16.59
CA SER A 253 -5.83 11.92 16.77
C SER A 253 -6.31 12.28 18.18
N SER A 254 -5.40 12.69 19.06
CA SER A 254 -5.74 13.05 20.44
C SER A 254 -6.16 14.51 20.53
N GLN A 255 -7.37 14.74 21.02
CA GLN A 255 -7.84 16.07 21.34
C GLN A 255 -7.13 16.62 22.58
N TYR A 256 -6.90 17.93 22.63
CA TYR A 256 -6.46 18.64 23.84
C TYR A 256 -7.66 19.24 24.57
N ASP A 257 -8.42 20.08 23.88
CA ASP A 257 -9.68 20.67 24.35
C ASP A 257 -10.64 20.85 23.16
N ASN A 258 -11.69 21.67 23.29
CA ASN A 258 -12.65 21.88 22.21
C ASN A 258 -12.06 22.62 20.99
N SER A 259 -11.04 23.45 21.17
CA SER A 259 -10.42 24.25 20.10
C SER A 259 -9.17 23.57 19.54
N ASP A 260 -8.41 22.87 20.38
CA ASP A 260 -7.06 22.43 20.06
C ASP A 260 -6.90 20.90 20.03
N ALA A 261 -5.96 20.43 19.22
CA ALA A 261 -5.52 19.04 19.17
C ALA A 261 -4.01 18.91 19.34
N TRP A 262 -3.54 17.74 19.77
CA TRP A 262 -2.11 17.47 19.97
C TRP A 262 -1.40 17.24 18.64
N TYR A 263 -0.23 17.85 18.48
CA TYR A 263 0.73 17.60 17.40
C TYR A 263 2.14 17.34 17.94
N GLN A 264 3.00 16.82 17.07
CA GLN A 264 4.42 16.65 17.35
C GLN A 264 5.30 17.02 16.15
N ASP A 265 6.41 17.71 16.41
CA ASP A 265 7.47 17.87 15.42
C ASP A 265 8.27 16.57 15.26
N LEU A 266 8.21 15.99 14.06
CA LEU A 266 8.92 14.75 13.73
C LEU A 266 10.26 14.96 13.01
N SER A 267 10.63 16.18 12.57
CA SER A 267 11.93 16.43 11.91
C SER A 267 13.06 16.58 12.92
N ASP A 268 12.91 17.48 13.89
CA ASP A 268 14.01 17.94 14.72
C ASP A 268 13.79 17.67 16.21
N GLY A 269 12.58 17.23 16.60
CA GLY A 269 12.35 16.54 17.87
C GLY A 269 12.59 17.47 19.06
N GLN A 270 11.63 18.35 19.28
CA GLN A 270 11.69 19.34 20.38
C GLN A 270 10.29 19.69 20.90
N THR A 271 9.26 19.67 20.05
CA THR A 271 7.93 20.22 20.37
C THR A 271 6.84 19.18 20.24
N THR A 272 6.37 18.68 21.39
CA THR A 272 4.97 18.25 21.48
C THR A 272 4.17 19.47 21.92
N GLY A 273 3.11 19.79 21.21
CA GLY A 273 2.26 20.94 21.52
C GLY A 273 0.82 20.68 21.10
N HIS A 274 -0.01 21.68 21.27
CA HIS A 274 -1.37 21.68 20.76
C HIS A 274 -1.61 22.93 19.91
N ALA A 275 -2.51 22.83 18.95
CA ALA A 275 -2.86 23.91 18.04
C ALA A 275 -4.31 23.81 17.61
N ASP A 276 -4.87 24.94 17.20
CA ASP A 276 -6.27 25.06 16.78
C ASP A 276 -6.56 24.10 15.61
N LYS A 277 -7.63 23.32 15.79
CA LYS A 277 -8.03 22.23 14.91
C LYS A 277 -8.38 22.67 13.49
N ALA A 278 -8.96 23.87 13.35
CA ALA A 278 -9.52 24.38 12.10
C ALA A 278 -8.60 25.42 11.43
N VAL A 279 -7.79 26.14 12.21
CA VAL A 279 -6.90 27.18 11.69
C VAL A 279 -5.61 26.60 11.10
N TYR A 280 -5.06 25.55 11.71
CA TYR A 280 -3.76 25.01 11.30
C TYR A 280 -3.90 23.80 10.37
N ALA A 281 -3.21 23.86 9.23
CA ALA A 281 -2.99 22.71 8.37
C ALA A 281 -1.62 22.08 8.69
N LEU A 282 -1.62 21.00 9.48
CA LEU A 282 -0.40 20.27 9.84
C LEU A 282 -0.36 18.93 9.12
N ARG A 283 0.84 18.35 8.99
CA ARG A 283 1.02 17.07 8.31
C ARG A 283 0.30 15.97 9.06
N VAL A 284 0.03 14.89 8.38
CA VAL A 284 -0.43 13.65 9.01
C VAL A 284 0.40 12.48 8.54
N ARG A 285 0.31 11.36 9.26
CA ARG A 285 0.93 10.12 8.82
C ARG A 285 0.07 8.95 9.30
N PRO A 286 -0.57 8.20 8.38
CA PRO A 286 -1.34 7.02 8.72
C PRO A 286 -0.46 6.00 9.42
N VAL A 287 -1.06 5.38 10.43
CA VAL A 287 -0.56 4.16 11.04
C VAL A 287 -1.62 3.08 10.97
N ARG A 288 -1.20 1.83 11.02
CA ARG A 288 -2.07 0.66 11.08
C ARG A 288 -1.55 -0.28 12.16
N ALA A 289 -2.46 -0.97 12.84
CA ALA A 289 -2.15 -2.01 13.80
C ALA A 289 -2.70 -3.36 13.30
N PHE A 290 -1.95 -4.44 13.52
CA PHE A 290 -2.32 -5.81 13.14
C PHE A 290 -1.68 -6.86 14.06
#